data_AF-A0A9J6FY52-F1
#
_entry.id   AF-A0A9J6FY52-F1
#
_cell.length_a   1.000
_cell.length_b   1.000
_cell.length_c   1.000
_cell.angle_alpha   90.00
_cell.angle_beta   90.00
_cell.angle_gamma   90.00
#
_symmetry.space_group_name_H-M   'P 1'
#
loop_
_entity.id
_entity.type
_entity.pdbx_description
1 polymer ?
#
loop_
_entity_poly.entity_id
_entity_poly.type
_entity_poly.pdbx_seq_one_letter_code
_entity_poly.pdbx_strand_id
1 'polypeptide(L)'
;MPAIEFWTTVHKYKDPSDANPTQDIAAAAVKLLVLPLSNAEAERVFWAVTLTKTDFRNRMGHELLVAILIKFALRMRGVTSAEFQVPREMVEKVNYDIYQ
;
A
#
# COMPACT_ATOMS: atom_id res chain seq x y z
N MET A 1 -2.96 -17.79 20.03
CA MET A 1 -3.75 -16.77 19.32
C MET A 1 -2.78 -15.68 18.85
N PRO A 2 -2.71 -15.35 17.55
CA PRO A 2 -1.94 -14.21 17.04
C PRO A 2 -2.29 -12.92 17.79
N ALA A 3 -1.29 -12.08 18.07
CA ALA A 3 -1.48 -10.84 18.82
C ALA A 3 -2.53 -9.92 18.17
N ILE A 4 -2.57 -9.86 16.84
CA ILE A 4 -3.57 -9.08 16.09
C ILE A 4 -4.98 -9.61 16.39
N GLU A 5 -5.22 -10.92 16.32
CA GLU A 5 -6.54 -11.51 16.59
C GLU A 5 -6.99 -11.26 18.04
N PHE A 6 -6.06 -11.34 18.99
CA PHE A 6 -6.32 -10.99 20.39
C PHE A 6 -6.78 -9.55 20.56
N TRP A 7 -5.99 -8.58 20.11
CA TRP A 7 -6.32 -7.17 20.29
C TRP A 7 -7.53 -6.75 19.45
N THR A 8 -7.79 -7.40 18.32
CA THR A 8 -9.03 -7.20 17.55
C THR A 8 -10.26 -7.68 18.32
N THR A 9 -10.14 -8.79 19.06
CA THR A 9 -11.21 -9.33 19.91
C THR A 9 -11.47 -8.43 21.11
N VAL A 10 -10.42 -7.98 21.79
CA VAL A 10 -10.50 -7.04 22.92
C VAL A 10 -11.08 -5.68 22.47
N HIS A 11 -10.72 -5.20 21.28
CA HIS A 11 -11.30 -3.98 20.72
C HIS A 11 -12.79 -4.12 20.40
N LYS A 12 -13.25 -5.32 20.02
CA LYS A 12 -14.66 -5.60 19.71
C LYS A 12 -15.48 -6.00 20.95
N TYR A 13 -14.82 -6.25 22.08
CA TYR A 13 -15.49 -6.62 23.32
C TYR A 13 -16.42 -5.49 23.76
N LYS A 14 -17.64 -5.85 24.14
CA LYS A 14 -18.62 -4.95 24.72
C LYS A 14 -19.12 -5.56 26.01
N ASP A 15 -19.22 -4.73 27.04
CA ASP A 15 -19.84 -5.11 28.29
C ASP A 15 -21.38 -5.12 28.16
N PRO A 16 -22.11 -5.56 29.19
CA PRO A 16 -23.58 -5.57 29.19
C PRO A 16 -24.23 -4.17 29.06
N SER A 17 -23.46 -3.09 29.22
CA SER A 17 -23.88 -1.70 29.02
C SER A 17 -23.53 -1.15 27.62
N ASP A 18 -23.08 -2.02 26.71
CA ASP A 18 -22.59 -1.70 25.37
C ASP A 18 -21.30 -0.86 25.35
N ALA A 19 -20.62 -0.71 26.49
CA ALA A 19 -19.37 0.02 26.63
C ALA A 19 -18.16 -0.93 26.54
N ASN A 20 -17.03 -0.44 26.01
CA ASN A 20 -15.76 -1.17 26.06
C ASN A 20 -14.82 -0.47 27.06
N PRO A 21 -14.66 -0.99 28.29
CA PRO A 21 -13.80 -0.37 29.31
C PRO A 21 -12.31 -0.38 28.95
N THR A 22 -11.90 -1.14 27.93
CA THR A 22 -10.52 -1.26 27.47
C THR A 22 -10.29 -0.64 26.09
N GLN A 23 -11.25 0.13 25.57
CA GLN A 23 -11.23 0.68 24.22
C GLN A 23 -9.94 1.43 23.90
N ASP A 24 -9.48 2.29 24.82
CA ASP A 24 -8.28 3.12 24.62
C ASP A 24 -7.01 2.28 24.54
N ILE A 25 -6.88 1.27 25.41
CA ILE A 25 -5.74 0.36 25.44
C ILE A 25 -5.74 -0.51 24.18
N ALA A 26 -6.91 -1.04 23.81
CA ALA A 26 -7.05 -1.86 22.61
C ALA A 26 -6.73 -1.06 21.35
N ALA A 27 -7.20 0.19 21.25
CA ALA A 27 -6.88 1.09 20.14
C ALA A 27 -5.39 1.42 20.08
N ALA A 28 -4.74 1.67 21.22
CA ALA A 28 -3.30 1.91 21.28
C ALA A 28 -2.49 0.68 20.84
N ALA A 29 -2.87 -0.51 21.31
CA ALA A 29 -2.23 -1.76 20.94
C ALA A 29 -2.37 -2.05 19.44
N VAL A 30 -3.56 -1.85 18.86
CA VAL A 30 -3.78 -2.00 17.41
C VAL A 30 -2.91 -1.03 16.61
N LYS A 31 -2.83 0.25 17.03
CA LYS A 31 -1.96 1.24 16.37
C LYS A 31 -0.49 0.82 16.41
N LEU A 32 -0.01 0.35 17.56
CA LEU A 32 1.36 -0.16 17.71
C LEU A 32 1.63 -1.37 16.81
N LEU A 33 0.67 -2.29 16.71
CA LEU A 33 0.78 -3.49 15.88
C LEU A 33 0.72 -3.19 14.37
N VAL A 34 0.14 -2.07 13.95
CA VAL A 34 0.14 -1.62 12.55
C VAL A 34 1.49 -1.04 12.14
N LEU A 35 2.29 -0.50 13.07
CA LEU A 35 3.56 0.15 12.74
C LEU A 35 4.54 -0.76 11.97
N PRO A 36 4.82 -2.01 12.42
CA PRO A 36 5.71 -2.90 11.67
C PRO A 36 5.19 -3.22 10.27
N LEU A 37 3.87 -3.38 10.11
CA LEU A 37 3.24 -3.62 8.82
C LEU A 37 3.39 -2.40 7.89
N SER A 38 3.09 -1.22 8.40
CA SER A 38 3.25 0.04 7.66
C SER A 38 4.70 0.28 7.25
N ASN A 39 5.66 -0.04 8.13
CA ASN A 39 7.07 0.09 7.82
C ASN A 39 7.50 -0.91 6.74
N ALA A 40 7.07 -2.17 6.84
CA ALA A 40 7.35 -3.18 5.82
C ALA A 40 6.77 -2.81 4.44
N GLU A 41 5.58 -2.20 4.38
CA GLU A 41 5.01 -1.71 3.12
C GLU A 41 5.82 -0.54 2.54
N ALA A 42 6.27 0.41 3.36
CA ALA A 42 7.16 1.48 2.92
C ALA A 42 8.49 0.93 2.39
N GLU A 43 9.08 -0.04 3.09
CA GLU A 43 10.31 -0.73 2.65
C GLU A 43 10.11 -1.47 1.33
N ARG A 44 8.95 -2.08 1.07
CA ARG A 44 8.63 -2.69 -0.23
C ARG A 44 8.61 -1.67 -1.36
N VAL A 45 8.07 -0.47 -1.11
CA VAL A 45 8.11 0.63 -2.09
C VAL A 45 9.55 1.06 -2.34
N PHE A 46 10.35 1.26 -1.29
CA PHE A 46 11.76 1.61 -1.44
C PHE A 46 12.55 0.52 -2.17
N TRP A 47 12.25 -0.74 -1.90
CA TRP A 47 12.89 -1.86 -2.59
C TRP A 47 12.54 -1.88 -4.09
N ALA A 48 11.28 -1.64 -4.45
CA ALA A 48 10.88 -1.51 -5.85
C ALA A 48 11.55 -0.32 -6.56
N VAL A 49 11.71 0.81 -5.86
CA VAL A 49 12.48 1.96 -6.36
C VAL A 49 13.93 1.56 -6.59
N THR A 50 14.57 0.90 -5.63
CA THR A 50 15.96 0.42 -5.76
C THR A 50 16.12 -0.58 -6.90
N LEU A 51 15.19 -1.54 -7.05
CA LEU A 51 15.21 -2.52 -8.14
C LEU A 51 15.05 -1.86 -9.52
N THR A 52 14.28 -0.78 -9.60
CA THR A 52 14.05 -0.05 -10.85
C THR A 52 15.26 0.83 -11.22
N LYS A 53 16.06 1.24 -10.23
CA LYS A 53 17.35 1.89 -10.48
C LYS A 53 18.34 0.85 -10.98
N THR A 54 19.03 1.18 -12.06
CA THR A 54 20.23 0.44 -12.49
C THR A 54 21.43 1.39 -12.46
N ASP A 55 22.65 0.88 -12.50
CA ASP A 55 23.86 1.72 -12.48
C ASP A 55 23.87 2.74 -13.64
N PHE A 56 23.29 2.37 -14.79
CA PHE A 56 23.11 3.25 -15.95
C PHE A 56 21.87 4.17 -15.86
N ARG A 57 20.87 3.84 -15.03
CA ARG A 57 19.63 4.62 -14.81
C ARG A 57 19.42 4.90 -13.32
N ASN A 58 20.42 5.53 -12.68
CA ASN A 58 20.33 5.88 -11.26
C ASN A 58 19.49 7.15 -11.00
N ARG A 59 19.36 8.01 -12.02
CA ARG A 59 18.57 9.24 -11.94
C ARG A 59 17.11 8.96 -12.29
N MET A 60 16.36 8.50 -11.29
CA MET A 60 14.92 8.30 -11.43
C MET A 60 14.21 9.66 -11.47
N GLY A 61 13.53 9.97 -12.58
CA GLY A 61 12.72 11.18 -12.70
C GLY A 61 11.47 11.12 -11.83
N HIS A 62 10.86 12.30 -11.58
CA HIS A 62 9.64 12.42 -10.77
C HIS A 62 8.49 11.55 -11.31
N GLU A 63 8.30 11.53 -12.63
CA GLU A 63 7.21 10.78 -13.29
C GLU A 63 7.32 9.27 -13.05
N LEU A 64 8.52 8.71 -13.08
CA LEU A 64 8.75 7.28 -12.83
C LEU A 64 8.51 6.92 -11.36
N LEU A 65 8.89 7.79 -10.42
CA LEU A 65 8.58 7.60 -9.00
C LEU A 65 7.05 7.59 -8.77
N VAL A 66 6.33 8.53 -9.39
CA VAL A 66 4.86 8.61 -9.31
C VAL A 66 4.23 7.35 -9.91
N ALA A 67 4.73 6.86 -11.04
CA ALA A 67 4.24 5.63 -11.66
C ALA A 67 4.43 4.40 -10.75
N ILE A 68 5.56 4.28 -10.06
CA ILE A 68 5.80 3.21 -9.07
C ILE A 68 4.77 3.31 -7.93
N LEU A 69 4.53 4.52 -7.40
CA LEU A 69 3.55 4.72 -6.33
C LEU A 69 2.12 4.36 -6.77
N ILE A 70 1.72 4.74 -7.99
CA ILE A 70 0.42 4.37 -8.57
C ILE A 70 0.29 2.85 -8.67
N LYS A 71 1.34 2.13 -9.11
CA LYS A 71 1.35 0.66 -9.17
C LYS A 71 1.11 0.04 -7.79
N PHE A 72 1.74 0.56 -6.74
CA PHE A 72 1.50 0.07 -5.37
C PHE A 72 0.08 0.38 -4.89
N ALA A 73 -0.45 1.58 -5.17
CA ALA A 73 -1.82 1.93 -4.82
C ALA A 73 -2.86 1.03 -5.51
N LEU A 74 -2.65 0.68 -6.78
CA LEU A 74 -3.49 -0.28 -7.50
C LEU A 74 -3.42 -1.68 -6.88
N ARG A 75 -2.21 -2.14 -6.53
CA ARG A 75 -2.00 -3.42 -5.85
C ARG A 75 -2.72 -3.47 -4.49
N MET A 76 -2.65 -2.41 -3.69
CA MET A 76 -3.35 -2.33 -2.40
C MET A 76 -4.87 -2.41 -2.54
N ARG A 77 -5.41 -1.90 -3.66
CA ARG A 77 -6.85 -1.98 -3.98
C ARG A 77 -7.25 -3.32 -4.61
N GLY A 78 -6.30 -4.24 -4.81
CA GLY A 78 -6.54 -5.53 -5.46
C GLY A 78 -6.81 -5.43 -6.96
N VAL A 79 -6.57 -4.26 -7.58
CA VAL A 79 -6.80 -4.08 -9.02
C VAL A 79 -5.70 -4.77 -9.80
N THR A 80 -6.09 -5.77 -10.59
CA THR A 80 -5.17 -6.51 -11.45
C THR A 80 -5.05 -5.88 -12.83
N SER A 81 -4.04 -6.29 -13.60
CA SER A 81 -3.88 -5.85 -15.00
C SER A 81 -5.05 -6.27 -15.89
N ALA A 82 -5.84 -7.27 -15.49
CA ALA A 82 -7.02 -7.71 -16.21
C ALA A 82 -8.23 -6.79 -15.99
N GLU A 83 -8.29 -6.12 -14.84
CA GLU A 83 -9.43 -5.26 -14.44
C GLU A 83 -9.13 -3.78 -14.66
N PHE A 84 -7.85 -3.41 -14.76
CA PHE A 84 -7.43 -2.05 -14.98
C PHE A 84 -7.86 -1.55 -16.36
N GLN A 85 -8.86 -0.67 -16.38
CA GLN A 85 -9.26 0.03 -17.60
C GLN A 85 -8.25 1.15 -17.88
N VAL A 86 -7.49 0.98 -18.96
CA VAL A 86 -6.52 1.99 -19.41
C VAL A 86 -7.28 3.25 -19.85
N PRO A 87 -7.00 4.43 -19.27
CA PRO A 87 -7.62 5.68 -19.70
C PRO A 87 -7.33 5.96 -21.17
N ARG A 88 -8.31 6.49 -21.90
CA ARG A 88 -8.17 6.78 -23.34
C ARG A 88 -7.00 7.71 -23.64
N GLU A 89 -6.76 8.68 -22.76
CA GLU A 89 -5.62 9.61 -22.80
C GLU A 89 -4.25 8.89 -22.80
N MET A 90 -4.13 7.74 -22.11
CA MET A 90 -2.91 6.94 -22.13
C MET A 90 -2.76 6.20 -23.45
N VAL A 91 -3.85 5.67 -24.00
CA VAL A 91 -3.84 4.98 -25.30
C VAL A 91 -3.42 5.93 -26.41
N GLU A 92 -3.89 7.17 -26.37
CA GLU A 92 -3.50 8.23 -27.31
C GLU A 92 -2.00 8.56 -27.25
N LYS A 93 -1.37 8.46 -26.09
CA LYS A 93 0.08 8.66 -25.92
C LYS A 93 0.94 7.49 -26.42
N VAL A 94 0.38 6.28 -26.51
CA VAL A 94 1.10 5.10 -27.03
C VAL A 94 1.30 5.20 -28.56
N ASN A 95 0.48 5.99 -29.26
CA ASN A 95 0.55 6.19 -30.71
C ASN A 95 1.75 7.03 -31.21
N TYR A 96 2.66 7.46 -30.33
CA TYR A 96 3.88 8.13 -30.77
C TYR A 96 4.97 7.11 -31.11
N ASP A 97 5.04 6.81 -32.41
CA ASP A 97 6.12 6.19 -33.18
C ASP A 97 7.08 5.25 -32.42
N ILE A 98 6.71 3.96 -32.36
CA ILE A 98 7.56 2.88 -31.85
C ILE A 98 8.66 2.52 -32.88
N TYR A 99 8.64 3.11 -34.08
CA TYR A 99 9.50 2.75 -35.21
C TYR A 99 10.26 3.92 -35.85
N GLN A 100 10.48 5.02 -35.12
CA GLN A 100 11.43 6.07 -35.52
C GLN A 100 12.87 5.75 -35.12
#